data_AF-A0A6J4EAB8-F1
#
_entry.id   AF-A0A6J4EAB8-F1
#
_cell.length_a   1.000
_cell.length_b   1.000
_cell.length_c   1.000
_cell.angle_alpha   90.00
_cell.angle_beta   90.00
_cell.angle_gamma   90.00
#
_symmetry.space_group_name_H-M   'P 1'
#
loop_
_entity.id
_entity.type
_entity.pdbx_description
1 polymer ?
#
loop_
_entity_poly.entity_id
_entity_poly.type
_entity_poly.pdbx_seq_one_letter_code
_entity_poly.pdbx_strand_id
1 'polypeptide(L)'
;MECFKKTLPLGLLAACCSVPALAQINCAPGAPGVNPLPVQIGAGLANSRMNPQINQRHIFCGEINGAGNAVGFHSRPNSHDPRVGVGPMAPFAAQITAGQQFFVQPGAAHPAPYRYRGLGVQIVNGAGAMVLKAPPPGASTFYPDSCSQQQVIESIRYAYTHPFQAIGPGAGANFFTGPSAPSVAAAGYCVGEAGTPFTIGGYVNQIGGGPWVLNTAYPIGNF
;
A
#
# COMPACT_ATOMS: atom_id res chain seq x y z
N MET A 1 -12.43 -40.41 -56.61
CA MET A 1 -13.27 -39.21 -56.46
C MET A 1 -14.29 -39.61 -55.42
N GLU A 2 -14.20 -39.25 -54.15
CA GLU A 2 -13.98 -37.94 -53.53
C GLU A 2 -13.28 -38.13 -52.16
N CYS A 3 -12.60 -37.07 -51.74
CA CYS A 3 -11.68 -37.00 -50.61
C CYS A 3 -12.42 -36.45 -49.39
N PHE A 4 -12.44 -37.17 -48.26
CA PHE A 4 -12.85 -36.60 -46.97
C PHE A 4 -11.71 -36.75 -45.95
N LYS A 5 -10.83 -35.75 -45.92
CA LYS A 5 -9.90 -35.52 -44.82
C LYS A 5 -10.68 -35.03 -43.60
N LYS A 6 -10.80 -35.86 -42.57
CA LYS A 6 -11.13 -35.39 -41.22
C LYS A 6 -9.84 -34.92 -40.56
N THR A 7 -9.70 -33.60 -40.47
CA THR A 7 -8.73 -32.93 -39.63
C THR A 7 -9.46 -32.07 -38.59
N LEU A 8 -8.77 -31.90 -37.46
CA LEU A 8 -8.96 -30.96 -36.34
C LEU A 8 -9.75 -31.46 -35.11
N PRO A 9 -9.39 -31.02 -33.88
CA PRO A 9 -8.09 -30.50 -33.44
C PRO A 9 -7.58 -31.05 -32.08
N LEU A 10 -6.26 -30.98 -31.92
CA LEU A 10 -5.57 -30.95 -30.64
C LEU A 10 -5.95 -29.62 -29.93
N GLY A 11 -6.98 -29.66 -29.09
CA GLY A 11 -7.45 -28.53 -28.28
C GLY A 11 -7.02 -28.68 -26.83
N LEU A 12 -5.72 -28.73 -26.56
CA LEU A 12 -5.22 -28.59 -25.20
C LEU A 12 -5.31 -27.09 -24.86
N LEU A 13 -6.42 -26.68 -24.24
CA LEU A 13 -6.53 -25.34 -23.64
C LEU A 13 -5.42 -25.21 -22.60
N ALA A 14 -4.35 -24.53 -22.96
CA ALA A 14 -3.49 -23.87 -21.99
C ALA A 14 -4.37 -22.82 -21.29
N ALA A 15 -4.86 -23.17 -20.10
CA ALA A 15 -5.32 -22.19 -19.13
C ALA A 15 -4.09 -21.37 -18.70
N CYS A 16 -3.69 -20.42 -19.56
CA CYS A 16 -2.78 -19.36 -19.15
C CYS A 16 -3.47 -18.66 -17.98
N CYS A 17 -2.91 -18.84 -16.78
CA CYS A 17 -3.22 -18.04 -15.62
C CYS A 17 -2.97 -16.57 -15.96
N SER A 18 -3.97 -15.91 -16.52
CA SER A 18 -4.01 -14.46 -16.64
C SER A 18 -4.16 -13.94 -15.21
N VAL A 19 -3.02 -13.72 -14.56
CA VAL A 19 -2.93 -12.91 -13.35
C VAL A 19 -3.73 -11.64 -13.66
N PRO A 20 -4.79 -11.30 -12.91
CA PRO A 20 -5.55 -10.11 -13.20
C PRO A 20 -4.59 -8.92 -13.04
N ALA A 21 -4.19 -8.32 -14.16
CA ALA A 21 -3.35 -7.12 -14.21
C ALA A 21 -3.93 -5.95 -13.39
N LEU A 22 -5.21 -6.06 -12.99
CA LEU A 22 -5.94 -5.11 -12.15
C LEU A 22 -5.43 -5.02 -10.70
N ALA A 23 -4.74 -6.03 -10.18
CA ALA A 23 -4.28 -6.01 -8.79
C ALA A 23 -2.88 -5.36 -8.60
N GLN A 24 -2.11 -5.24 -9.68
CA GLN A 24 -0.72 -4.83 -9.59
C GLN A 24 -0.58 -3.31 -9.68
N ILE A 25 0.01 -2.70 -8.65
CA ILE A 25 0.25 -1.25 -8.64
C ILE A 25 1.33 -0.90 -9.67
N ASN A 26 0.98 0.01 -10.58
CA ASN A 26 1.92 0.60 -11.52
C ASN A 26 2.53 1.87 -10.91
N CYS A 27 3.84 1.82 -10.68
CA CYS A 27 4.66 2.88 -10.10
C CYS A 27 5.43 3.68 -11.14
N ALA A 28 5.10 3.54 -12.43
CA ALA A 28 5.62 4.44 -13.45
C ALA A 28 5.25 5.90 -13.13
N PRO A 29 6.11 6.87 -13.45
CA PRO A 29 5.81 8.29 -13.25
C PRO A 29 4.46 8.69 -13.86
N GLY A 30 3.61 9.34 -13.07
CA GLY A 30 2.29 9.82 -13.50
C GLY A 30 1.18 8.77 -13.55
N ALA A 31 1.46 7.50 -13.20
CA ALA A 31 0.44 6.47 -13.17
C ALA A 31 -0.69 6.82 -12.17
N PRO A 32 -1.98 6.64 -12.53
CA PRO A 32 -3.11 7.07 -11.69
C PRO A 32 -3.07 6.50 -10.27
N GLY A 33 -2.62 5.26 -10.11
CA GLY A 33 -2.50 4.57 -8.82
C GLY A 33 -1.37 5.08 -7.92
N VAL A 34 -0.61 6.10 -8.31
CA VAL A 34 0.45 6.66 -7.46
C VAL A 34 0.45 8.19 -7.42
N ASN A 35 -0.51 8.83 -8.08
CA ASN A 35 -0.67 10.27 -8.05
C ASN A 35 -1.12 10.74 -6.66
N PRO A 36 -0.65 11.88 -6.14
CA PRO A 36 -1.13 12.39 -4.86
C PRO A 36 -2.65 12.60 -4.86
N LEU A 37 -3.32 12.22 -3.78
CA LEU A 37 -4.77 12.40 -3.61
C LEU A 37 -5.08 13.22 -2.37
N PRO A 38 -6.04 14.15 -2.38
CA PRO A 38 -6.42 14.85 -1.17
C PRO A 38 -7.03 13.89 -0.14
N VAL A 39 -6.80 14.16 1.14
CA VAL A 39 -7.44 13.44 2.25
C VAL A 39 -8.95 13.71 2.26
N GLN A 40 -9.37 14.96 2.13
CA GLN A 40 -10.78 15.34 2.09
C GLN A 40 -11.17 15.80 0.68
N ILE A 41 -12.28 15.26 0.17
CA ILE A 41 -12.92 15.73 -1.07
C ILE A 41 -14.02 16.72 -0.66
N GLY A 42 -13.77 18.04 -0.73
CA GLY A 42 -14.77 19.06 -0.36
C GLY A 42 -14.19 20.40 0.14
N ALA A 43 -15.04 21.20 0.80
CA ALA A 43 -14.88 22.63 1.14
C ALA A 43 -13.72 23.03 2.09
N GLY A 44 -12.76 22.13 2.33
CA GLY A 44 -11.52 22.48 3.04
C GLY A 44 -10.60 23.32 2.15
N LEU A 45 -9.78 24.17 2.76
CA LEU A 45 -8.69 24.85 2.05
C LEU A 45 -7.80 23.78 1.40
N ALA A 46 -7.71 23.83 0.06
CA ALA A 46 -6.92 22.90 -0.72
C ALA A 46 -5.46 22.93 -0.26
N ASN A 47 -4.84 21.75 -0.13
CA ASN A 47 -3.44 21.58 0.25
C ASN A 47 -3.05 22.28 1.57
N SER A 48 -3.94 22.23 2.56
CA SER A 48 -3.69 22.68 3.92
C SER A 48 -3.34 21.49 4.82
N ARG A 49 -2.88 21.75 6.05
CA ARG A 49 -2.70 20.67 7.04
C ARG A 49 -4.01 19.92 7.30
N MET A 50 -5.18 20.56 7.18
CA MET A 50 -6.48 19.88 7.35
C MET A 50 -6.88 19.06 6.13
N ASN A 51 -6.37 19.39 4.95
CA ASN A 51 -6.59 18.67 3.71
C ASN A 51 -5.28 18.42 2.95
N PRO A 52 -4.37 17.59 3.50
CA PRO A 52 -3.11 17.29 2.86
C PRO A 52 -3.31 16.32 1.70
N GLN A 53 -2.28 16.16 0.86
CA GLN A 53 -2.23 15.12 -0.16
C GLN A 53 -1.62 13.82 0.39
N ILE A 54 -2.26 12.69 0.15
CA ILE A 54 -1.77 11.34 0.44
C ILE A 54 -0.66 11.01 -0.56
N ASN A 55 0.53 10.70 -0.05
CA ASN A 55 1.63 10.18 -0.87
C ASN A 55 1.40 8.70 -1.20
N GLN A 56 0.56 8.43 -2.21
CA GLN A 56 0.26 7.07 -2.66
C GLN A 56 1.53 6.31 -3.07
N ARG A 57 2.48 6.97 -3.75
CA ARG A 57 3.75 6.34 -4.14
C ARG A 57 4.49 5.80 -2.92
N HIS A 58 4.59 6.58 -1.85
CA HIS A 58 5.23 6.12 -0.62
C HIS A 58 4.56 4.87 -0.05
N ILE A 59 3.22 4.84 -0.03
CA ILE A 59 2.45 3.74 0.56
C ILE A 59 2.54 2.47 -0.28
N PHE A 60 2.41 2.56 -1.60
CA PHE A 60 2.26 1.38 -2.46
C PHE A 60 3.54 0.98 -3.18
N CYS A 61 4.45 1.91 -3.46
CA CYS A 61 5.66 1.66 -4.24
C CYS A 61 6.95 1.78 -3.43
N GLY A 62 6.91 2.53 -2.32
CA GLY A 62 8.12 3.01 -1.67
C GLY A 62 8.86 4.08 -2.48
N GLU A 63 9.86 4.69 -1.84
CA GLU A 63 10.64 5.79 -2.39
C GLU A 63 12.10 5.71 -1.94
N ILE A 64 13.00 6.31 -2.71
CA ILE A 64 14.36 6.63 -2.26
C ILE A 64 14.36 8.08 -1.77
N ASN A 65 14.68 8.29 -0.49
CA ASN A 65 14.72 9.63 0.08
C ASN A 65 15.99 10.40 -0.33
N GLY A 66 16.08 11.69 0.01
CA GLY A 66 17.22 12.54 -0.34
C GLY A 66 18.57 12.10 0.23
N ALA A 67 18.58 11.19 1.21
CA ALA A 67 19.79 10.57 1.76
C ALA A 67 20.14 9.23 1.07
N GLY A 68 19.44 8.87 -0.01
CA GLY A 68 19.65 7.62 -0.75
C GLY A 68 19.03 6.37 -0.09
N ASN A 69 18.25 6.55 0.98
CA ASN A 69 17.66 5.42 1.71
C ASN A 69 16.28 5.05 1.15
N ALA A 70 16.03 3.74 1.06
CA ALA A 70 14.72 3.17 0.77
C ALA A 70 13.73 3.39 1.92
N VAL A 71 12.55 3.98 1.65
CA VAL A 71 11.50 4.32 2.63
C VAL A 71 10.10 3.99 2.10
N GLY A 72 9.11 3.87 2.99
CA GLY A 72 7.75 3.51 2.59
C GLY A 72 7.57 2.02 2.27
N PHE A 73 6.69 1.75 1.31
CA PHE A 73 6.16 0.44 0.93
C PHE A 73 5.47 -0.29 2.09
N HIS A 74 4.16 -0.02 2.20
CA HIS A 74 3.30 -0.42 3.30
C HIS A 74 2.05 -1.19 2.84
N SER A 75 1.85 -1.38 1.54
CA SER A 75 0.74 -2.18 1.02
C SER A 75 1.12 -2.86 -0.29
N ARG A 76 0.74 -4.12 -0.43
CA ARG A 76 0.86 -4.92 -1.65
C ARG A 76 -0.46 -5.63 -1.97
N PRO A 77 -1.47 -4.90 -2.47
CA PRO A 77 -2.81 -5.45 -2.69
C PRO A 77 -2.80 -6.79 -3.44
N ASN A 78 -3.65 -7.70 -2.97
CA ASN A 78 -3.73 -9.10 -3.38
C ASN A 78 -2.40 -9.86 -3.35
N SER A 79 -1.50 -9.50 -2.44
CA SER A 79 -0.15 -10.06 -2.36
C SER A 79 0.70 -9.79 -3.60
N HIS A 80 0.44 -8.73 -4.36
CA HIS A 80 1.24 -8.37 -5.53
C HIS A 80 2.22 -7.23 -5.21
N ASP A 81 3.51 -7.53 -5.38
CA ASP A 81 4.53 -6.50 -5.31
C ASP A 81 4.36 -5.48 -6.46
N PRO A 82 4.52 -4.18 -6.18
CA PRO A 82 4.32 -3.10 -7.14
C PRO A 82 5.39 -3.14 -8.24
N ARG A 83 5.08 -2.63 -9.44
CA ARG A 83 6.01 -2.63 -10.59
C ARG A 83 6.16 -1.27 -11.25
N VAL A 84 7.29 -1.01 -11.87
CA VAL A 84 7.52 0.19 -12.70
C VAL A 84 7.06 -0.10 -14.13
N GLY A 85 5.79 0.18 -14.41
CA GLY A 85 5.17 -0.07 -15.71
C GLY A 85 4.02 -1.07 -15.66
N VAL A 86 3.50 -1.40 -16.84
CA VAL A 86 2.36 -2.32 -17.00
C VAL A 86 2.84 -3.72 -17.38
N GLY A 87 2.12 -4.74 -16.90
CA GLY A 87 2.34 -6.12 -17.27
C GLY A 87 3.27 -6.90 -16.32
N PRO A 88 3.35 -8.23 -16.51
CA PRO A 88 4.03 -9.14 -15.59
C PRO A 88 5.56 -9.08 -15.68
N MET A 89 6.11 -8.61 -16.80
CA MET A 89 7.56 -8.51 -17.05
C MET A 89 8.16 -7.17 -16.62
N ALA A 90 7.34 -6.21 -16.19
CA ALA A 90 7.83 -4.94 -15.69
C ALA A 90 8.75 -5.17 -14.47
N PRO A 91 9.80 -4.36 -14.27
CA PRO A 91 10.64 -4.48 -13.08
C PRO A 91 9.84 -4.13 -11.83
N PHE A 92 10.18 -4.76 -10.70
CA PHE A 92 9.58 -4.41 -9.41
C PHE A 92 9.95 -2.98 -9.01
N ALA A 93 8.97 -2.26 -8.46
CA ALA A 93 9.20 -0.98 -7.80
C ALA A 93 9.63 -1.17 -6.34
N ALA A 94 9.07 -2.19 -5.68
CA ALA A 94 9.46 -2.65 -4.37
C ALA A 94 9.11 -4.13 -4.20
N GLN A 95 9.75 -4.79 -3.23
CA GLN A 95 9.49 -6.20 -2.93
C GLN A 95 9.85 -6.57 -1.49
N ILE A 96 9.32 -7.69 -1.02
CA ILE A 96 9.67 -8.34 0.25
C ILE A 96 10.52 -9.57 -0.07
N THR A 97 11.75 -9.65 0.43
CA THR A 97 12.67 -10.76 0.09
C THR A 97 12.99 -11.72 1.24
N ALA A 98 12.65 -11.38 2.48
CA ALA A 98 13.02 -12.18 3.66
C ALA A 98 11.81 -12.64 4.50
N GLY A 99 10.62 -12.68 3.89
CA GLY A 99 9.41 -13.21 4.50
C GLY A 99 8.54 -12.19 5.23
N GLN A 100 7.48 -12.69 5.87
CA GLN A 100 6.45 -11.90 6.55
C GLN A 100 6.27 -12.42 7.98
N GLN A 101 6.06 -11.50 8.93
CA GLN A 101 5.72 -11.80 10.32
C GLN A 101 4.35 -11.18 10.63
N PHE A 102 3.32 -12.01 10.72
CA PHE A 102 1.95 -11.55 10.95
C PHE A 102 1.77 -11.04 12.39
N PHE A 103 1.00 -9.96 12.55
CA PHE A 103 0.55 -9.56 13.87
C PHE A 103 -0.66 -10.41 14.24
N VAL A 104 -0.41 -11.42 15.06
CA VAL A 104 -1.42 -12.32 15.62
C VAL A 104 -1.81 -11.84 17.00
N GLN A 105 -3.11 -11.91 17.31
CA GLN A 105 -3.52 -11.99 18.70
C GLN A 105 -3.21 -13.41 19.23
N PRO A 106 -2.77 -13.57 20.49
CA PRO A 106 -2.51 -14.90 21.06
C PRO A 106 -3.74 -15.83 20.95
N GLY A 107 -3.54 -17.07 20.48
CA GLY A 107 -4.54 -18.14 20.55
C GLY A 107 -5.44 -18.34 19.32
N ALA A 108 -5.31 -17.54 18.25
CA ALA A 108 -6.07 -17.74 17.01
C ALA A 108 -5.22 -18.47 15.93
N ALA A 109 -5.80 -19.50 15.30
CA ALA A 109 -5.26 -20.07 14.06
C ALA A 109 -5.61 -19.14 12.86
N HIS A 110 -4.69 -18.97 11.91
CA HIS A 110 -4.79 -17.99 10.82
C HIS A 110 -5.54 -18.50 9.58
N PRO A 111 -6.71 -17.93 9.23
CA PRO A 111 -7.16 -17.90 7.83
C PRO A 111 -7.54 -16.49 7.37
N ALA A 112 -6.55 -15.68 6.96
CA ALA A 112 -6.64 -14.36 6.27
C ALA A 112 -7.45 -13.23 6.95
N PRO A 113 -7.29 -11.94 6.57
CA PRO A 113 -6.15 -11.24 5.98
C PRO A 113 -5.53 -10.32 7.04
N TYR A 114 -4.29 -10.58 7.43
CA TYR A 114 -3.71 -9.94 8.60
C TYR A 114 -2.68 -8.91 8.22
N ARG A 115 -2.57 -7.88 9.04
CA ARG A 115 -1.44 -6.97 9.02
C ARG A 115 -0.17 -7.75 9.35
N TYR A 116 0.96 -7.34 8.80
CA TYR A 116 2.22 -8.01 9.06
C TYR A 116 3.41 -7.08 8.95
N ARG A 117 4.55 -7.54 9.43
CA ARG A 117 5.86 -6.94 9.16
C ARG A 117 6.52 -7.68 8.01
N GLY A 118 6.76 -6.98 6.91
CA GLY A 118 7.54 -7.51 5.79
C GLY A 118 9.03 -7.33 6.04
N LEU A 119 9.83 -8.35 5.77
CA LEU A 119 11.29 -8.37 5.97
C LEU A 119 12.02 -8.40 4.62
N GLY A 120 13.23 -7.87 4.55
CA GLY A 120 13.95 -7.79 3.28
C GLY A 120 13.32 -6.78 2.33
N VAL A 121 12.72 -5.70 2.85
CA VAL A 121 12.07 -4.68 2.02
C VAL A 121 13.11 -3.96 1.18
N GLN A 122 12.93 -4.05 -0.13
CA GLN A 122 13.79 -3.38 -1.12
C GLN A 122 12.95 -2.47 -2.02
N ILE A 123 13.51 -1.34 -2.43
CA ILE A 123 12.86 -0.35 -3.32
C ILE A 123 13.82 -0.02 -4.46
N VAL A 124 13.29 0.08 -5.67
CA VAL A 124 14.08 0.43 -6.85
C VAL A 124 14.51 1.91 -6.80
N ASN A 125 15.76 2.19 -7.12
CA ASN A 125 16.25 3.56 -7.28
C ASN A 125 16.11 4.06 -8.73
N GLY A 126 16.45 5.33 -8.98
CA GLY A 126 16.38 5.92 -10.32
C GLY A 126 17.30 5.27 -11.36
N ALA A 127 18.30 4.50 -10.94
CA ALA A 127 19.18 3.72 -11.81
C ALA A 127 18.66 2.29 -12.07
N GLY A 128 17.49 1.92 -11.53
CA GLY A 128 16.92 0.58 -11.67
C GLY A 128 17.47 -0.45 -10.69
N ALA A 129 18.32 -0.07 -9.74
CA ALA A 129 18.88 -0.98 -8.75
C ALA A 129 17.99 -1.07 -7.50
N MET A 130 17.84 -2.29 -6.95
CA MET A 130 17.10 -2.51 -5.72
C MET A 130 17.93 -2.11 -4.50
N VAL A 131 17.40 -1.19 -3.70
CA VAL A 131 18.03 -0.69 -2.47
C VAL A 131 17.31 -1.29 -1.26
N LEU A 132 18.06 -2.00 -0.42
CA LEU A 132 17.55 -2.56 0.84
C LEU A 132 17.25 -1.44 1.83
N LYS A 133 16.09 -1.49 2.47
CA LYS A 133 15.71 -0.58 3.55
C LYS A 133 16.61 -0.79 4.77
N ALA A 134 17.04 0.31 5.38
CA ALA A 134 17.86 0.27 6.60
C ALA A 134 16.99 0.35 7.87
N PRO A 135 17.47 -0.21 9.00
CA PRO A 135 18.59 -1.15 9.10
C PRO A 135 18.19 -2.57 8.61
N PRO A 136 19.16 -3.46 8.32
CA PRO A 136 18.88 -4.87 8.04
C PRO A 136 18.01 -5.52 9.15
N PRO A 137 17.07 -6.41 8.80
CA PRO A 137 16.84 -6.97 7.48
C PRO A 137 16.08 -6.06 6.51
N GLY A 138 15.80 -4.81 6.86
CA GLY A 138 14.98 -3.89 6.08
C GLY A 138 13.51 -4.25 6.16
N ALA A 139 12.71 -3.40 6.80
CA ALA A 139 11.33 -3.77 7.10
C ALA A 139 10.35 -2.62 6.97
N SER A 140 9.10 -3.00 6.73
CA SER A 140 7.92 -2.14 6.79
C SER A 140 6.77 -2.91 7.41
N THR A 141 5.84 -2.16 8.01
CA THR A 141 4.55 -2.71 8.41
C THR A 141 3.56 -2.60 7.26
N PHE A 142 2.80 -3.66 7.01
CA PHE A 142 1.92 -3.78 5.87
C PHE A 142 0.45 -3.86 6.26
N TYR A 143 -0.38 -3.16 5.49
CA TYR A 143 -1.82 -3.41 5.43
C TYR A 143 -2.06 -4.88 5.03
N PRO A 144 -3.18 -5.50 5.45
CA PRO A 144 -3.57 -6.81 4.95
C PRO A 144 -3.55 -6.86 3.42
N ASP A 145 -2.99 -7.94 2.88
CA ASP A 145 -2.88 -8.11 1.43
C ASP A 145 -4.25 -8.20 0.75
N SER A 146 -5.31 -8.60 1.45
CA SER A 146 -6.66 -8.59 0.87
C SER A 146 -7.23 -7.19 0.64
N CYS A 147 -6.64 -6.15 1.25
CA CYS A 147 -7.12 -4.80 1.08
C CYS A 147 -6.72 -4.29 -0.31
N SER A 148 -7.71 -3.90 -1.10
CA SER A 148 -7.49 -3.17 -2.33
C SER A 148 -6.82 -1.82 -2.05
N GLN A 149 -6.20 -1.26 -3.09
CA GLN A 149 -5.65 0.09 -3.04
C GLN A 149 -6.67 1.12 -2.53
N GLN A 150 -7.90 1.05 -3.03
CA GLN A 150 -8.96 1.96 -2.63
C GLN A 150 -9.31 1.82 -1.15
N GLN A 151 -9.46 0.59 -0.64
CA GLN A 151 -9.72 0.35 0.77
C GLN A 151 -8.62 0.91 1.67
N VAL A 152 -7.36 0.78 1.27
CA VAL A 152 -6.23 1.38 2.01
C VAL A 152 -6.33 2.90 2.02
N ILE A 153 -6.63 3.53 0.88
CA ILE A 153 -6.77 5.00 0.80
C ILE A 153 -7.92 5.49 1.67
N GLU A 154 -9.11 4.87 1.58
CA GLU A 154 -10.25 5.26 2.39
C GLU A 154 -10.00 5.07 3.89
N SER A 155 -9.30 4.01 4.28
CA SER A 155 -8.87 3.81 5.66
C SER A 155 -7.89 4.88 6.14
N ILE A 156 -6.95 5.33 5.30
CA ILE A 156 -6.02 6.41 5.64
C ILE A 156 -6.76 7.73 5.82
N ARG A 157 -7.71 8.04 4.91
CA ARG A 157 -8.58 9.22 5.02
C ARG A 157 -9.34 9.20 6.34
N TYR A 158 -9.94 8.06 6.67
CA TYR A 158 -10.71 7.90 7.89
C TYR A 158 -9.83 8.10 9.14
N ALA A 159 -8.69 7.41 9.22
CA ALA A 159 -7.76 7.51 10.34
C ALA A 159 -7.23 8.94 10.55
N TYR A 160 -6.96 9.67 9.46
CA TYR A 160 -6.48 11.05 9.54
C TYR A 160 -7.56 12.04 9.98
N THR A 161 -8.81 11.83 9.56
CA THR A 161 -9.94 12.72 9.86
C THR A 161 -10.62 12.40 11.19
N HIS A 162 -10.39 11.20 11.73
CA HIS A 162 -10.89 10.74 13.03
C HIS A 162 -9.74 10.31 13.94
N PRO A 163 -8.73 11.17 14.17
CA PRO A 163 -7.57 10.74 14.90
C PRO A 163 -7.90 10.56 16.39
N PHE A 164 -7.23 9.62 17.05
CA PHE A 164 -7.37 9.40 18.49
C PHE A 164 -6.90 10.60 19.32
N GLN A 165 -6.07 11.46 18.72
CA GLN A 165 -5.55 12.68 19.29
C GLN A 165 -5.57 13.79 18.24
N ALA A 166 -5.77 15.03 18.67
CA ALA A 166 -5.77 16.17 17.75
C ALA A 166 -4.41 16.30 17.02
N ILE A 167 -4.46 16.70 15.74
CA ILE A 167 -3.28 16.94 14.90
C ILE A 167 -3.22 18.45 14.62
N GLY A 168 -2.12 19.14 14.94
CA GLY A 168 -2.01 20.57 14.59
C GLY A 168 -1.23 21.45 15.56
N PRO A 169 -1.10 22.76 15.25
CA PRO A 169 -0.53 23.75 16.15
C PRO A 169 -1.34 23.80 17.45
N GLY A 170 -0.69 23.52 18.59
CA GLY A 170 -1.35 23.39 19.90
C GLY A 170 -1.60 21.95 20.37
N ALA A 171 -1.53 20.95 19.48
CA ALA A 171 -1.66 19.52 19.80
C ALA A 171 -0.33 18.73 19.68
N GLY A 172 0.75 19.39 19.24
CA GLY A 172 2.13 18.95 19.49
C GLY A 172 2.80 18.08 18.43
N ALA A 173 2.10 17.26 17.64
CA ALA A 173 2.76 16.31 16.72
C ALA A 173 2.33 16.42 15.24
N ASN A 174 3.30 16.26 14.33
CA ASN A 174 3.08 15.98 12.90
C ASN A 174 2.67 14.51 12.67
N PHE A 175 2.62 13.72 13.73
CA PHE A 175 2.21 12.33 13.72
C PHE A 175 0.74 12.23 14.05
N PHE A 176 0.02 11.35 13.36
CA PHE A 176 -1.37 11.02 13.67
C PHE A 176 -1.52 9.53 13.91
N THR A 177 -2.53 9.19 14.70
CA THR A 177 -3.05 7.83 14.81
C THR A 177 -4.56 7.86 14.76
N GLY A 178 -5.16 6.87 14.12
CA GLY A 178 -6.61 6.74 14.04
C GLY A 178 -7.04 5.34 13.63
N PRO A 179 -8.34 5.02 13.74
CA PRO A 179 -8.88 3.73 13.33
C PRO A 179 -8.90 3.59 11.81
N SER A 180 -8.73 2.37 11.29
CA SER A 180 -8.78 2.08 9.85
C SER A 180 -10.19 2.09 9.27
N ALA A 181 -11.23 2.07 10.11
CA ALA A 181 -12.61 1.95 9.72
C ALA A 181 -13.54 2.53 10.81
N PRO A 182 -14.77 2.97 10.45
CA PRO A 182 -15.75 3.49 11.40
C PRO A 182 -16.36 2.44 12.33
N SER A 183 -16.39 1.18 11.90
CA SER A 183 -17.00 0.08 12.64
C SER A 183 -16.40 -1.26 12.24
N VAL A 184 -16.75 -2.31 12.98
CA VAL A 184 -16.45 -3.69 12.59
C VAL A 184 -17.13 -3.99 11.25
N ALA A 185 -16.41 -4.71 10.38
CA ALA A 185 -16.83 -5.13 9.05
C ALA A 185 -17.33 -3.98 8.13
N ALA A 186 -16.84 -2.76 8.35
CA ALA A 186 -17.22 -1.61 7.51
C ALA A 186 -16.79 -1.86 6.05
N ALA A 187 -17.77 -1.90 5.14
CA ALA A 187 -17.52 -2.06 3.71
C ALA A 187 -16.73 -0.87 3.14
N GLY A 188 -15.84 -1.14 2.19
CA GLY A 188 -15.02 -0.11 1.54
C GLY A 188 -13.78 0.32 2.34
N TYR A 189 -13.59 -0.19 3.56
CA TYR A 189 -12.40 0.06 4.37
C TYR A 189 -11.53 -1.19 4.47
N CYS A 190 -10.26 -0.98 4.82
CA CYS A 190 -9.34 -2.02 5.21
C CYS A 190 -9.54 -2.36 6.70
N VAL A 191 -9.92 -3.61 6.95
CA VAL A 191 -10.18 -4.16 8.28
C VAL A 191 -9.27 -5.34 8.57
N GLY A 192 -9.03 -5.61 9.84
CA GLY A 192 -8.20 -6.72 10.30
C GLY A 192 -9.02 -7.97 10.61
N GLU A 193 -8.51 -8.74 11.57
CA GLU A 193 -9.13 -9.98 12.06
C GLU A 193 -10.59 -9.78 12.45
N ALA A 194 -11.46 -10.71 12.04
CA ALA A 194 -12.91 -10.66 12.26
C ALA A 194 -13.57 -9.33 11.80
N GLY A 195 -12.95 -8.62 10.85
CA GLY A 195 -13.43 -7.33 10.37
C GLY A 195 -13.18 -6.17 11.35
N THR A 196 -12.37 -6.35 12.38
CA THR A 196 -12.10 -5.29 13.37
C THR A 196 -11.28 -4.14 12.77
N PRO A 197 -11.61 -2.87 13.11
CA PRO A 197 -10.73 -1.75 12.80
C PRO A 197 -9.39 -1.90 13.53
N PHE A 198 -8.31 -1.49 12.88
CA PHE A 198 -6.99 -1.44 13.50
C PHE A 198 -6.44 -0.01 13.47
N THR A 199 -5.39 0.24 14.25
CA THR A 199 -4.74 1.56 14.26
C THR A 199 -3.86 1.75 13.04
N ILE A 200 -4.10 2.85 12.33
CA ILE A 200 -3.20 3.42 11.33
C ILE A 200 -2.45 4.56 11.99
N GLY A 201 -1.13 4.63 11.76
CA GLY A 201 -0.29 5.74 12.13
C GLY A 201 0.34 6.38 10.89
N GLY A 202 0.73 7.63 10.98
CA GLY A 202 1.39 8.30 9.87
C GLY A 202 1.88 9.70 10.19
N TYR A 203 2.62 10.29 9.25
CA TYR A 203 3.16 11.64 9.39
C TYR A 203 2.60 12.57 8.32
N VAL A 204 2.25 13.79 8.74
CA VAL A 204 1.91 14.91 7.87
C VAL A 204 2.99 15.98 7.95
N ASN A 205 3.55 16.37 6.81
CA ASN A 205 4.61 17.36 6.72
C ASN A 205 4.56 18.12 5.39
N GLN A 206 5.22 19.27 5.34
CA GLN A 206 5.48 19.95 4.07
C GLN A 206 6.81 19.45 3.53
N ILE A 207 6.80 18.94 2.30
CA ILE A 207 8.01 18.48 1.62
C ILE A 207 8.59 19.68 0.88
N GLY A 208 9.82 20.10 1.22
CA GLY A 208 10.52 21.21 0.57
C GLY A 208 9.83 22.57 0.66
N GLY A 209 9.03 22.82 1.72
CA GLY A 209 8.21 24.03 1.85
C GLY A 209 6.97 24.07 0.94
N GLY A 210 6.69 22.96 0.22
CA GLY A 210 5.55 22.82 -0.69
C GLY A 210 4.24 22.45 0.00
N PRO A 211 3.32 21.75 -0.71
CA PRO A 211 2.01 21.40 -0.16
C PRO A 211 2.13 20.52 1.08
N TRP A 212 1.09 20.53 1.90
CA TRP A 212 0.97 19.56 3.00
C TRP A 212 0.76 18.16 2.43
N VAL A 213 1.59 17.22 2.86
CA VAL A 213 1.55 15.83 2.42
C VAL A 213 1.41 14.94 3.63
N LEU A 214 0.43 14.03 3.59
CA LEU A 214 0.42 12.83 4.40
C LEU A 214 1.45 11.88 3.78
N ASN A 215 2.70 12.05 4.20
CA ASN A 215 3.86 11.47 3.54
C ASN A 215 3.98 9.97 3.79
N THR A 216 3.50 9.49 4.93
CA THR A 216 3.47 8.06 5.24
C THR A 216 2.23 7.72 6.04
N ALA A 217 1.65 6.56 5.75
CA ALA A 217 0.61 5.94 6.56
C ALA A 217 0.80 4.43 6.54
N TYR A 218 0.76 3.80 7.70
CA TYR A 218 0.97 2.38 7.86
C TYR A 218 0.18 1.85 9.05
N PRO A 219 -0.17 0.55 9.07
CA PRO A 219 -0.77 -0.03 10.25
C PRO A 219 0.23 -0.04 11.41
N ILE A 220 -0.21 0.35 12.60
CA ILE A 220 0.62 0.22 13.80
C ILE A 220 0.58 -1.24 14.26
N GLY A 221 1.72 -1.92 14.18
CA GLY A 221 1.94 -3.17 14.89
C GLY A 221 2.24 -2.82 16.34
N ASN A 222 1.25 -2.87 17.24
CA ASN A 222 1.58 -2.99 18.66
C ASN A 222 2.19 -4.39 18.83
N PHE A 223 3.44 -4.42 19.28
CA PHE A 223 4.18 -5.61 19.69
C PHE A 223 3.93 -5.88 21.17
#